data_AF-X1QEW9-F1
#
_entry.id   AF-X1QEW9-F1
#
_cell.length_a   1.000
_cell.length_b   1.000
_cell.length_c   1.000
_cell.angle_alpha   90.00
_cell.angle_beta   90.00
_cell.angle_gamma   90.00
#
_symmetry.space_group_name_H-M   'P 1'
#
loop_
_entity.id
_entity.type
_entity.pdbx_description
1 polymer ?
#
loop_
_entity_poly.entity_id
_entity_poly.type
_entity_poly.pdbx_seq_one_letter_code
_entity_poly.pdbx_strand_id
1 'polypeptide(L)' 'MTGSSTIKTLFQEELSEIIVRAENGYIIVSNARRLVIVCAGTLIDTLMKTVKVMRVAAKNLANIFEGK' A
#
# COMPACT_ATOMS: atom_id res chain seq x y z
N MET A 1 4.44 21.26 -4.41
CA MET A 1 3.51 20.29 -5.01
C MET A 1 3.94 18.91 -4.53
N THR A 2 3.30 18.37 -3.50
CA THR A 2 3.62 17.03 -2.95
C THR A 2 2.89 15.97 -3.77
N GLY A 3 3.44 14.77 -3.93
CA GLY A 3 2.81 13.69 -4.71
C GLY A 3 1.35 13.39 -4.35
N SER A 4 0.95 13.67 -3.10
CA SER A 4 -0.46 13.61 -2.65
C SER A 4 -1.39 14.55 -3.41
N SER A 5 -0.93 15.78 -3.72
CA SER A 5 -1.70 16.75 -4.50
C SER A 5 -1.86 16.31 -5.96
N THR A 6 -0.80 15.79 -6.59
CA THR A 6 -0.86 15.30 -7.98
C THR A 6 -1.79 14.08 -8.13
N ILE A 7 -1.78 13.16 -7.18
CA ILE A 7 -2.59 11.93 -7.25
C ILE A 7 -4.08 12.21 -6.99
N LYS A 8 -4.41 13.06 -6.00
CA LYS A 8 -5.81 13.48 -5.78
C LYS A 8 -6.38 14.19 -7.00
N THR A 9 -5.59 15.02 -7.67
CA THR A 9 -6.04 15.74 -8.87
C THR A 9 -6.23 14.81 -10.08
N LEU A 10 -5.41 13.78 -10.24
CA LEU A 10 -5.47 12.87 -11.38
C LEU A 10 -6.50 11.73 -11.22
N PHE A 11 -6.62 11.18 -10.01
CA PHE A 11 -7.41 9.96 -9.78
C PHE A 11 -8.68 10.19 -8.97
N GLN A 12 -8.92 11.41 -8.43
CA GLN A 12 -10.05 11.74 -7.55
C GLN A 12 -10.23 10.85 -6.31
N GLU A 13 -9.32 9.91 -6.06
CA GLU A 13 -9.36 8.96 -4.96
C GLU A 13 -8.16 9.14 -4.03
N GLU A 14 -8.36 8.77 -2.76
CA GLU A 14 -7.24 8.69 -1.82
C GLU A 14 -6.39 7.45 -2.14
N LEU A 15 -5.11 7.68 -2.44
CA LEU A 15 -4.16 6.61 -2.70
C LEU A 15 -4.01 5.72 -1.47
N SER A 16 -4.62 4.54 -1.53
CA SER A 16 -4.58 3.54 -0.46
C SER A 16 -3.43 2.55 -0.61
N GLU A 17 -2.95 2.34 -1.84
CA GLU A 17 -1.94 1.33 -2.14
C GLU A 17 -1.14 1.70 -3.40
N ILE A 18 0.18 1.48 -3.36
CA ILE A 18 1.09 1.58 -4.50
C ILE A 18 1.75 0.22 -4.68
N ILE A 19 1.76 -0.29 -5.91
CA ILE A 19 2.45 -1.52 -6.27
C ILE A 19 3.47 -1.18 -7.36
N VAL A 20 4.75 -1.37 -7.05
CA VAL A 20 5.84 -1.23 -8.00
C VAL A 20 6.31 -2.63 -8.39
N ARG A 21 6.17 -3.01 -9.65
CA ARG A 21 6.68 -4.28 -10.18
C ARG A 21 7.99 -4.04 -10.92
N ALA A 22 8.98 -4.87 -10.63
CA ALA A 22 10.24 -4.98 -11.35
C ALA A 22 10.33 -6.33 -12.07
N GLU A 23 11.41 -6.55 -12.83
CA GLU A 23 11.64 -7.80 -13.57
C GLU A 23 11.72 -9.03 -12.65
N ASN A 24 12.33 -8.86 -11.47
CA ASN A 24 12.62 -9.96 -10.53
C ASN A 24 12.03 -9.72 -9.14
N GLY A 25 10.94 -8.95 -9.05
CA GLY A 25 10.31 -8.66 -7.77
C GLY A 25 9.31 -7.52 -7.81
N TYR A 26 8.90 -7.08 -6.63
CA TYR A 26 7.94 -6.02 -6.46
C TYR A 26 8.05 -5.41 -5.06
N ILE A 27 7.53 -4.19 -4.95
CA ILE A 27 7.34 -3.47 -3.69
C ILE A 27 5.86 -3.08 -3.61
N ILE A 28 5.26 -3.26 -2.44
CA ILE A 28 3.90 -2.84 -2.12
C ILE A 28 3.99 -1.85 -0.97
N VAL A 29 3.39 -0.67 -1.15
CA VAL A 29 3.24 0.34 -0.11
C VAL A 29 1.75 0.50 0.16
N SER A 30 1.28 0.16 1.35
CA SER A 30 -0.14 0.28 1.72
C SER A 30 -0.30 1.28 2.87
N ASN A 31 -1.30 2.15 2.76
CA ASN A 31 -1.64 3.12 3.79
C ASN A 31 -2.38 2.41 4.95
N ALA A 32 -1.86 2.56 6.18
CA ALA A 32 -2.46 2.05 7.41
C ALA A 32 -2.79 3.21 8.38
N ARG A 33 -3.35 4.30 7.83
CA ARG A 33 -3.68 5.57 8.49
C ARG A 33 -2.45 6.33 9.00
N ARG A 34 -2.09 6.14 10.28
CA ARG A 34 -1.01 6.91 10.93
C ARG A 34 0.38 6.48 10.48
N LEU A 35 0.47 5.34 9.80
CA LEU A 35 1.71 4.79 9.25
C LEU A 35 1.44 4.14 7.90
N VAL A 36 2.51 3.90 7.16
CA VAL A 36 2.50 3.11 5.93
C VAL A 36 3.25 1.82 6.18
N ILE A 37 2.77 0.74 5.59
CA ILE A 37 3.48 -0.55 5.56
C ILE A 37 4.08 -0.75 4.18
N VAL A 38 5.34 -1.18 4.17
CA VAL A 38 6.10 -1.47 2.95
C VAL A 38 6.50 -2.93 2.98
N CYS A 39 6.21 -3.66 1.92
CA CYS A 39 6.64 -5.04 1.73
C CYS A 39 7.34 -5.17 0.37
N ALA A 40 8.40 -5.96 0.33
CA ALA A 40 9.08 -6.32 -0.91
C ALA A 40 9.07 -7.84 -1.08
N GLY A 41 8.88 -8.30 -2.31
CA GLY A 41 8.95 -9.72 -2.67
C GLY A 41 9.76 -9.89 -3.95
N THR A 42 10.42 -11.04 -4.09
CA THR A 42 11.21 -11.37 -5.29
C THR A 42 10.48 -12.32 -6.24
N LEU A 43 9.46 -13.04 -5.75
CA LEU A 43 8.68 -14.01 -6.54
C LEU A 43 7.41 -13.36 -7.08
N ILE A 44 7.42 -12.89 -8.34
CA ILE A 44 6.32 -12.15 -8.96
C ILE A 44 4.98 -12.90 -8.88
N ASP A 45 4.97 -14.22 -9.01
CA ASP A 45 3.74 -15.03 -8.94
C ASP A 45 3.04 -14.91 -7.57
N THR A 46 3.77 -14.49 -6.54
CA THR A 46 3.22 -14.27 -5.19
C THR A 46 2.68 -12.85 -4.98
N LEU A 47 2.87 -11.92 -5.92
CA LEU A 47 2.49 -10.51 -5.80
C LEU A 47 1.04 -10.35 -5.34
N MET A 48 0.09 -10.98 -6.03
CA MET A 48 -1.33 -10.85 -5.69
C MET A 48 -1.67 -11.46 -4.32
N LYS A 49 -0.97 -12.51 -3.91
CA LYS A 49 -1.10 -13.09 -2.57
C LYS A 49 -0.57 -12.11 -1.52
N THR A 50 0.59 -11.49 -1.76
CA THR A 50 1.17 -10.48 -0.87
C THR A 50 0.29 -9.25 -0.77
N VAL A 51 -0.29 -8.76 -1.87
CA VAL A 51 -1.26 -7.63 -1.85
C VAL A 51 -2.43 -7.94 -0.92
N LYS A 52 -3.02 -9.14 -1.02
CA LYS A 52 -4.14 -9.54 -0.13
C LYS A 52 -3.74 -9.54 1.34
N VAL A 53 -2.56 -10.10 1.66
CA VAL A 53 -2.04 -10.11 3.04
C VAL A 53 -1.78 -8.69 3.54
N MET A 54 -1.16 -7.84 2.71
CA MET A 54 -0.87 -6.44 3.02
C MET A 54 -2.13 -5.63 3.31
N ARG A 55 -3.21 -5.82 2.55
CA ARG A 55 -4.50 -5.14 2.81
C ARG A 55 -5.12 -5.53 4.14
N VAL A 56 -5.08 -6.81 4.50
CA VAL A 56 -5.55 -7.28 5.82
C VAL A 56 -4.69 -6.70 6.94
N ALA A 57 -3.35 -6.71 6.78
CA ALA A 57 -2.43 -6.12 7.74
C ALA A 57 -2.66 -4.60 7.91
N ALA A 58 -2.82 -3.86 6.80
CA ALA A 58 -3.10 -2.43 6.82
C ALA A 58 -4.40 -2.12 7.56
N LYS A 59 -5.47 -2.88 7.30
CA LYS A 59 -6.76 -2.72 7.99
C LYS A 59 -6.63 -2.97 9.50
N ASN A 60 -5.94 -4.04 9.88
CA ASN A 60 -5.74 -4.37 11.29
C ASN A 60 -4.91 -3.29 12.00
N LEU A 61 -3.85 -2.78 11.35
CA LEU A 61 -3.04 -1.69 11.88
C LEU A 61 -3.82 -0.38 11.97
N ALA A 62 -4.62 -0.05 10.97
CA ALA A 62 -5.48 1.13 10.98
C ALA A 62 -6.42 1.14 12.19
N ASN A 63 -7.05 0.00 12.51
CA ASN A 63 -7.95 -0.15 13.66
C ASN A 63 -7.27 0.13 15.00
N ILE A 64 -5.97 -0.17 15.15
CA ILE A 64 -5.21 0.14 16.38
C ILE A 64 -5.19 1.66 16.65
N PHE A 65 -5.20 2.46 15.59
CA PHE A 65 -5.18 3.92 15.66
C PHE A 65 -6.57 4.57 15.67
N GLU A 66 -7.65 3.80 15.53
CA GLU A 66 -9.03 4.28 15.63
C GLU A 66 -9.54 4.35 17.07
N GLY A 67 -8.96 3.58 17.99
CA GLY A 67 -9.35 3.51 19.39
C GLY A 67 -8.79 4.60 20.32
N LYS A 68 -8.36 5.76 19.80
CA LYS A 68 -7.86 6.91 20.59
C LYS A 68 -8.32 8.24 20.02
#